data_AF-A0A3A3G1F2-F1
#
_entry.id   AF-A0A3A3G1F2-F1
#
_cell.length_a   1.000
_cell.length_b   1.000
_cell.length_c   1.000
_cell.angle_alpha   90.00
_cell.angle_beta   90.00
_cell.angle_gamma   90.00
#
_symmetry.space_group_name_H-M   'P 1'
#
loop_
_entity.id
_entity.type
_entity.pdbx_description
1 polymer ?
#
loop_
_entity_poly.entity_id
_entity_poly.type
_entity_poly.pdbx_seq_one_letter_code
_entity_poly.pdbx_strand_id
1 'polypeptide(L)'
;MSERNGTANLLAQVKAFRELKDDYSPEVAESLTSKNLQRNDVDASVTDVKGWAKINEAALQGRLDIPTEITIAEGKAAIAAGTAIDQLAAVSVVVDEQESAQDDAGDDQDDADSDEQDDNEVSTVDDLYGYDNPEDNEEAAFDDVLKIQENS
;
A
#
# COMPACT_ATOMS: atom_id res chain seq x y z
N MET A 1 12.28 -45.01 7.59
CA MET A 1 11.64 -44.18 6.55
C MET A 1 12.09 -42.76 6.80
N SER A 2 12.70 -42.05 5.84
CA SER A 2 13.06 -40.65 6.05
C SER A 2 11.80 -39.83 6.24
N GLU A 3 11.70 -39.13 7.38
CA GLU A 3 10.67 -38.13 7.60
C GLU A 3 10.85 -37.02 6.56
N ARG A 4 9.83 -36.84 5.71
CA ARG A 4 9.78 -35.71 4.78
C ARG A 4 9.24 -34.53 5.57
N ASN A 5 10.08 -33.53 5.80
CA ASN A 5 9.72 -32.31 6.53
C ASN A 5 9.83 -31.08 5.61
N GLY A 6 9.15 -29.99 5.98
CA GLY A 6 9.20 -28.72 5.24
C GLY A 6 8.64 -28.79 3.81
N THR A 7 9.34 -28.17 2.86
CA THR A 7 8.90 -28.04 1.45
C THR A 7 8.72 -29.39 0.75
N ALA A 8 9.56 -30.38 1.07
CA ALA A 8 9.46 -31.72 0.52
C ALA A 8 8.18 -32.44 0.98
N ASN A 9 7.72 -32.18 2.21
CA ASN A 9 6.43 -32.68 2.68
C ASN A 9 5.30 -32.01 1.91
N LEU A 10 5.30 -30.67 1.83
CA LEU A 10 4.26 -29.92 1.15
C LEU A 10 4.07 -30.39 -0.30
N LEU A 11 5.16 -30.54 -1.05
CA LEU A 11 5.13 -31.04 -2.43
C LEU A 11 4.58 -32.46 -2.52
N ALA A 12 4.94 -33.34 -1.58
CA ALA A 12 4.42 -34.69 -1.53
C ALA A 12 2.91 -34.71 -1.25
N GLN A 13 2.42 -33.88 -0.32
CA GLN A 13 0.99 -33.78 -0.01
C GLN A 13 0.19 -33.17 -1.16
N VAL A 14 0.71 -32.13 -1.82
CA VAL A 14 0.06 -31.53 -3.01
C VAL A 14 -0.03 -32.55 -4.15
N LYS A 15 1.02 -33.36 -4.35
CA LYS A 15 0.99 -34.45 -5.32
C LYS A 15 -0.05 -35.51 -4.96
N ALA A 16 -0.06 -36.00 -3.72
CA ALA A 16 -1.01 -37.01 -3.25
C ALA A 16 -2.46 -36.51 -3.35
N PHE A 17 -2.71 -35.22 -3.08
CA PHE A 17 -4.02 -34.61 -3.24
C PHE A 17 -4.47 -34.60 -4.71
N ARG A 18 -3.57 -34.31 -5.66
CA ARG A 18 -3.89 -34.37 -7.09
C ARG A 18 -4.24 -35.79 -7.53
N GLU A 19 -3.45 -36.77 -7.12
CA GLU A 19 -3.73 -38.19 -7.39
C GLU A 19 -5.11 -38.58 -6.81
N LEU A 20 -5.42 -38.17 -5.58
CA LEU A 20 -6.72 -38.42 -4.95
C LEU A 20 -7.89 -37.76 -5.71
N LYS A 21 -7.68 -36.55 -6.23
CA LYS A 21 -8.65 -35.83 -7.07
C LYS A 21 -8.92 -36.56 -8.38
N ASP A 22 -7.88 -37.10 -8.99
CA ASP A 22 -7.96 -37.80 -10.27
C ASP A 22 -8.60 -39.19 -10.12
N ASP A 23 -8.35 -39.90 -9.01
CA ASP A 23 -8.84 -41.25 -8.77
C ASP A 23 -10.32 -41.33 -8.34
N TYR A 24 -10.84 -40.33 -7.61
CA TYR A 24 -12.17 -40.41 -6.99
C TYR A 24 -13.12 -39.31 -7.46
N SER A 25 -12.82 -38.05 -7.13
CA SER A 25 -13.44 -36.81 -7.59
C SER A 25 -12.84 -35.64 -6.77
N PRO A 26 -12.96 -34.38 -7.22
CA PRO A 26 -12.54 -33.24 -6.41
C PRO A 26 -13.25 -33.14 -5.07
N GLU A 27 -14.57 -33.35 -5.02
CA GLU A 27 -15.35 -33.25 -3.78
C GLU A 27 -14.94 -34.33 -2.76
N VAL A 28 -14.64 -35.54 -3.23
CA VAL A 28 -14.18 -36.64 -2.38
C VAL A 28 -12.77 -36.35 -1.84
N ALA A 29 -11.87 -35.87 -2.69
CA ALA A 29 -10.52 -35.52 -2.29
C ALA A 29 -10.51 -34.39 -1.24
N GLU A 30 -11.32 -33.34 -1.45
CA GLU A 30 -11.47 -32.23 -0.51
C GLU A 30 -12.04 -32.71 0.84
N SER A 31 -13.11 -33.52 0.82
CA SER A 31 -13.73 -34.06 2.05
C SER A 31 -12.80 -34.99 2.83
N LEU A 32 -12.07 -35.87 2.15
CA LEU A 32 -11.12 -36.79 2.79
C LEU A 32 -9.95 -36.04 3.42
N THR A 33 -9.45 -35.02 2.74
CA THR A 33 -8.35 -34.19 3.23
C THR A 33 -8.78 -33.35 4.43
N SER A 34 -9.96 -32.72 4.39
CA SER A 34 -10.53 -31.99 5.54
C SER A 34 -10.72 -32.92 6.74
N LYS A 35 -11.26 -34.13 6.54
CA LYS A 35 -11.37 -35.14 7.60
C LYS A 35 -10.02 -35.59 8.14
N ASN A 36 -8.99 -35.68 7.30
CA ASN A 36 -7.64 -36.01 7.75
C ASN A 36 -7.05 -34.92 8.64
N LEU A 37 -7.23 -33.65 8.28
CA LEU A 37 -6.80 -32.49 9.07
C LEU A 37 -7.51 -32.45 10.43
N GLN A 38 -8.83 -32.66 10.46
CA GLN A 38 -9.61 -32.72 11.71
C GLN A 38 -9.14 -33.84 12.65
N ARG A 39 -8.72 -34.99 12.11
CA ARG A 39 -8.15 -36.09 12.92
C ARG A 39 -6.79 -35.76 13.53
N ASN A 40 -6.11 -34.73 13.03
CA ASN A 40 -4.83 -34.24 13.53
C ASN A 40 -5.00 -32.88 14.22
N ASP A 41 -6.18 -32.60 14.77
CA ASP A 41 -6.51 -31.38 15.52
C ASP A 41 -6.33 -30.07 14.72
N VAL A 42 -6.40 -30.14 13.39
CA VAL A 42 -6.43 -28.97 12.50
C VAL A 42 -7.86 -28.73 12.03
N ASP A 43 -8.47 -27.64 12.49
CA ASP A 43 -9.79 -27.22 12.03
C ASP A 43 -9.69 -26.59 10.64
N ALA A 44 -9.92 -27.40 9.62
CA ALA A 44 -9.95 -26.99 8.23
C ALA A 44 -11.24 -27.48 7.57
N SER A 45 -12.05 -26.55 7.10
CA SER A 45 -13.26 -26.85 6.33
C SER A 45 -12.90 -27.36 4.93
N VAL A 46 -13.89 -27.95 4.26
CA VAL A 46 -13.76 -28.35 2.83
C VAL A 46 -13.41 -27.13 1.96
N THR A 47 -13.97 -25.96 2.28
CA THR A 47 -13.67 -24.69 1.59
C THR A 47 -12.21 -24.29 1.76
N ASP A 48 -11.64 -24.48 2.95
CA ASP A 48 -10.23 -24.16 3.21
C ASP A 48 -9.30 -25.07 2.43
N VAL A 49 -9.61 -26.37 2.38
CA VAL A 49 -8.86 -27.34 1.57
C VAL A 49 -8.93 -26.99 0.08
N LYS A 50 -10.09 -26.58 -0.41
CA LYS A 50 -10.28 -26.13 -1.80
C LYS A 50 -9.46 -24.87 -2.10
N GLY A 51 -9.46 -23.90 -1.18
CA GLY A 51 -8.64 -22.68 -1.27
C GLY A 51 -7.15 -23.02 -1.30
N TRP A 52 -6.70 -23.86 -0.37
CA TRP A 52 -5.33 -24.37 -0.30
C TRP A 52 -4.91 -25.05 -1.60
N ALA A 53 -5.74 -25.94 -2.16
CA ALA A 53 -5.44 -26.63 -3.41
C ALA A 53 -5.28 -25.65 -4.58
N LYS A 54 -6.19 -24.67 -4.69
CA LYS A 54 -6.15 -23.63 -5.72
C LYS A 54 -4.90 -22.76 -5.63
N ILE A 55 -4.51 -22.33 -4.42
CA ILE A 55 -3.31 -21.52 -4.19
C ILE A 55 -2.06 -22.31 -4.58
N ASN A 56 -1.94 -23.55 -4.12
CA ASN A 56 -0.78 -24.39 -4.45
C ASN A 56 -0.69 -24.71 -5.94
N GLU A 57 -1.83 -24.89 -6.62
CA GLU A 57 -1.86 -25.08 -8.06
C GLU A 57 -1.37 -23.83 -8.81
N ALA A 58 -1.82 -22.63 -8.41
CA ALA A 58 -1.33 -21.38 -8.96
C ALA A 58 0.18 -21.20 -8.73
N ALA A 59 0.66 -21.53 -7.52
CA ALA A 59 2.08 -21.48 -7.20
C ALA A 59 2.91 -22.45 -8.06
N LEU A 60 2.44 -23.69 -8.24
CA LEU A 60 3.11 -24.69 -9.11
C LEU A 60 3.11 -24.29 -10.59
N GLN A 61 2.16 -23.47 -11.02
CA GLN A 61 2.10 -22.91 -12.38
C GLN A 61 2.92 -21.63 -12.55
N GLY A 62 3.61 -21.15 -11.50
CA GLY A 62 4.37 -19.90 -11.53
C GLY A 62 3.50 -18.65 -11.58
N ARG A 63 2.22 -18.75 -11.20
CA ARG A 63 1.24 -17.64 -11.21
C ARG A 63 1.17 -16.90 -9.88
N LEU A 64 2.04 -17.24 -8.93
CA LEU A 64 2.18 -16.59 -7.64
C LEU A 64 3.58 -15.98 -7.58
N ASP A 65 3.65 -14.67 -7.74
CA ASP A 65 4.89 -13.89 -7.66
C ASP A 65 4.74 -12.82 -6.57
N ILE A 66 5.01 -13.23 -5.33
CA ILE A 66 4.94 -12.33 -4.17
C ILE A 66 5.99 -11.21 -4.27
N PRO A 67 7.26 -11.47 -4.66
CA PRO A 67 8.24 -10.40 -4.85
C PRO A 67 7.78 -9.28 -5.77
N THR A 68 7.19 -9.63 -6.92
CA THR A 68 6.67 -8.62 -7.85
C THR A 68 5.52 -7.83 -7.23
N GLU A 69 4.60 -8.48 -6.52
CA GLU A 69 3.50 -7.78 -5.82
C GLU A 69 4.00 -6.81 -4.74
N ILE A 70 5.10 -7.16 -4.04
CA ILE A 70 5.75 -6.23 -3.10
C ILE A 70 6.23 -4.97 -3.83
N THR A 71 6.94 -5.12 -4.95
CA THR A 71 7.43 -3.96 -5.71
C THR A 71 6.30 -3.09 -6.25
N ILE A 72 5.17 -3.69 -6.65
CA ILE A 72 3.98 -2.95 -7.10
C ILE A 72 3.36 -2.17 -5.93
N ALA A 73 3.27 -2.79 -4.74
CA ALA A 73 2.73 -2.14 -3.55
C ALA A 73 3.61 -0.96 -3.11
N GLU A 74 4.93 -1.14 -3.10
CA GLU A 74 5.89 -0.08 -2.80
C GLU A 74 5.81 1.06 -3.83
N GLY A 75 5.72 0.75 -5.12
CA GLY A 75 5.56 1.75 -6.17
C GLY A 75 4.25 2.54 -6.05
N LYS A 76 3.14 1.89 -5.70
CA LYS A 76 1.86 2.57 -5.45
C LYS A 76 1.93 3.48 -4.22
N ALA A 77 2.60 3.04 -3.14
CA ALA A 77 2.80 3.85 -1.96
C ALA A 77 3.64 5.10 -2.26
N ALA A 78 4.71 4.95 -3.04
CA ALA A 78 5.56 6.06 -3.46
C ALA A 78 4.81 7.07 -4.35
N ILE A 79 3.97 6.59 -5.29
CA ILE A 79 3.14 7.47 -6.12
C ILE A 79 2.11 8.20 -5.26
N ALA A 80 1.42 7.50 -4.36
CA ALA A 80 0.43 8.11 -3.47
C ALA A 80 1.05 9.22 -2.61
N ALA A 81 2.23 8.97 -2.05
CA ALA A 81 3.00 9.98 -1.30
C ALA A 81 3.42 11.16 -2.19
N GLY A 82 3.93 10.91 -3.40
CA GLY A 82 4.28 11.96 -4.36
C GLY A 82 3.09 12.82 -4.76
N THR A 83 1.94 12.23 -5.08
CA THR A 83 0.72 12.98 -5.40
C THR A 83 0.15 13.76 -4.22
N ALA A 84 0.31 13.28 -2.99
CA ALA A 84 -0.08 14.03 -1.81
C ALA A 84 0.81 15.27 -1.61
N ILE A 85 2.12 15.13 -1.83
CA ILE A 85 3.07 16.25 -1.80
C ILE A 85 2.78 17.24 -2.95
N ASP A 86 2.54 16.77 -4.16
CA ASP A 86 2.21 17.62 -5.31
C ASP A 86 0.88 18.37 -5.12
N GLN A 87 -0.12 17.77 -4.46
CA GLN A 87 -1.38 18.43 -4.13
C GLN A 87 -1.22 19.47 -3.02
N LEU A 88 -0.37 19.21 -2.02
CA LEU A 88 -0.02 20.21 -1.01
C LEU A 88 0.75 21.38 -1.63
N ALA A 89 1.69 21.11 -2.54
CA ALA A 89 2.42 22.13 -3.28
C ALA A 89 1.51 22.93 -4.24
N ALA A 90 0.54 22.29 -4.89
CA ALA A 90 -0.43 22.96 -5.74
C ALA A 90 -1.42 23.82 -4.95
N VAL A 91 -1.73 23.48 -3.70
CA VAL A 91 -2.54 24.33 -2.81
C VAL A 91 -1.76 25.59 -2.38
N SER A 92 -0.45 25.49 -2.18
CA SER A 92 0.40 26.65 -1.85
C SER A 92 0.49 27.69 -2.98
N VAL A 93 0.28 27.30 -4.25
CA VAL A 93 0.36 28.23 -5.40
C VAL A 93 -0.93 29.03 -5.62
N VAL A 94 -2.09 28.58 -5.12
CA VAL A 94 -3.39 29.24 -5.40
C VAL A 94 -3.72 30.35 -4.39
N VAL A 95 -2.95 30.50 -3.31
CA VAL A 95 -3.23 31.50 -2.27
C VAL A 95 -2.55 32.86 -2.52
N ASP A 96 -1.72 32.98 -3.55
CA ASP A 96 -0.93 34.21 -3.81
C ASP A 96 -1.40 35.05 -5.01
N GLU A 97 -2.67 34.93 -5.39
CA GLU A 97 -3.30 35.83 -6.39
C GLU A 97 -4.51 36.57 -5.79
N GLN A 98 -4.30 37.38 -4.76
CA GLN A 98 -5.23 38.48 -4.48
C GLN A 98 -4.57 39.71 -3.83
N GLU A 99 -4.34 40.72 -4.68
CA GLU A 99 -4.35 42.19 -4.47
C GLU A 99 -3.03 42.92 -4.74
N SER A 100 -2.97 43.61 -5.89
CA SER A 100 -2.89 45.08 -5.89
C SER A 100 -3.21 45.73 -7.25
N ALA A 101 -4.19 46.64 -7.19
CA ALA A 101 -4.32 47.95 -7.85
C ALA A 101 -4.35 48.12 -9.40
N GLN A 102 -5.34 48.92 -9.82
CA GLN A 102 -5.38 49.85 -10.97
C GLN A 102 -3.99 50.36 -11.42
N ASP A 103 -3.66 50.56 -12.70
CA ASP A 103 -4.32 51.47 -13.64
C ASP A 103 -3.68 51.32 -15.04
N ASP A 104 -4.44 51.73 -16.05
CA ASP A 104 -4.02 52.45 -17.27
C ASP A 104 -3.11 51.80 -18.34
N ALA A 105 -3.48 52.05 -19.59
CA ALA A 105 -2.87 51.54 -20.81
C ALA A 105 -1.54 52.25 -21.13
N GLY A 106 -0.51 51.49 -21.51
CA GLY A 106 0.77 52.04 -21.96
C GLY A 106 1.67 51.00 -22.61
N ASP A 107 2.27 51.43 -23.72
CA ASP A 107 3.05 50.72 -24.73
C ASP A 107 4.52 50.45 -24.32
N ASP A 108 5.18 49.61 -25.11
CA ASP A 108 6.64 49.46 -25.32
C ASP A 108 7.57 48.70 -24.33
N GLN A 109 8.10 47.60 -24.87
CA GLN A 109 9.51 47.16 -25.03
C GLN A 109 10.49 46.96 -23.85
N ASP A 110 11.11 45.77 -23.95
CA ASP A 110 12.52 45.41 -23.80
C ASP A 110 13.18 45.18 -22.42
N ASP A 111 13.85 44.02 -22.43
CA ASP A 111 15.11 43.63 -21.79
C ASP A 111 15.16 43.09 -20.35
N ALA A 112 15.97 42.03 -20.28
CA ALA A 112 16.18 41.09 -19.19
C ALA A 112 16.75 41.72 -17.92
N ASP A 113 16.36 41.17 -16.76
CA ASP A 113 17.36 40.77 -15.78
C ASP A 113 16.90 39.60 -14.93
N SER A 114 17.88 38.75 -14.65
CA SER A 114 17.81 37.51 -13.88
C SER A 114 17.91 37.85 -12.41
N ASP A 115 16.97 37.39 -11.58
CA ASP A 115 17.22 37.10 -10.16
C ASP A 115 16.34 35.94 -9.71
N GLU A 116 16.99 34.79 -9.52
CA GLU A 116 16.45 33.62 -8.83
C GLU A 116 16.32 33.95 -7.34
N GLN A 117 15.10 34.10 -6.83
CA GLN A 117 14.80 33.99 -5.40
C GLN A 117 13.87 32.80 -5.19
N ASP A 118 14.50 31.65 -4.95
CA ASP A 118 13.89 30.42 -4.46
C ASP A 118 13.73 30.54 -2.94
N ASP A 119 12.67 31.23 -2.50
CA ASP A 119 12.29 31.35 -1.09
C ASP A 119 11.08 30.44 -0.78
N ASN A 120 11.12 29.18 -1.23
CA ASN A 120 10.14 28.18 -0.83
C ASN A 120 10.58 27.47 0.46
N GLU A 121 10.85 28.25 1.52
CA GLU A 121 10.92 27.73 2.89
C GLU A 121 9.49 27.35 3.31
N VAL A 122 9.12 26.09 3.06
CA VAL A 122 7.94 25.50 3.70
C VAL A 122 8.13 25.60 5.21
N SER A 123 7.35 26.47 5.87
CA SER A 123 7.43 26.64 7.32
C SER A 123 7.27 25.28 8.00
N THR A 124 8.27 24.89 8.78
CA THR A 124 8.30 23.58 9.43
C THR A 124 7.21 23.50 10.49
N VAL A 125 6.75 22.30 10.86
CA VAL A 125 5.76 22.11 11.94
C VAL A 125 6.27 22.74 13.26
N ASP A 126 7.59 22.73 13.45
CA ASP A 126 8.27 23.41 14.55
C ASP A 126 8.15 24.94 14.49
N ASP A 127 8.13 25.54 13.29
CA ASP A 127 7.96 26.99 13.12
C ASP A 127 6.48 27.42 13.28
N LEU A 128 5.56 26.52 12.94
CA LEU A 128 4.12 26.77 12.99
C LEU A 128 3.56 26.73 14.42
N TYR A 129 4.03 25.80 15.24
CA TYR A 129 3.56 25.62 16.62
C TYR A 129 4.55 26.14 17.68
N GLY A 130 5.84 26.25 17.33
CA GLY A 130 6.85 26.93 18.14
C GLY A 130 7.16 26.25 19.48
N TYR A 131 6.82 24.99 19.66
CA TYR A 131 7.18 24.24 20.87
C TYR A 131 8.65 23.82 20.82
N ASP A 132 9.31 23.87 21.98
CA ASP A 132 10.71 23.47 22.14
C ASP A 132 10.93 21.96 21.90
N ASN A 133 9.86 21.16 21.97
CA ASN A 133 9.87 19.73 21.74
C ASN A 133 9.16 19.41 20.41
N PRO A 134 9.86 18.79 19.43
CA PRO A 134 9.25 18.47 18.14
C PRO A 134 8.09 17.49 18.25
N GLU A 135 8.08 16.61 19.25
CA GLU A 135 6.97 15.66 19.49
C GLU A 135 5.67 16.40 19.89
N ASP A 136 5.78 17.53 20.58
CA ASP A 136 4.63 18.36 20.98
C ASP A 136 4.09 19.16 19.77
N ASN A 137 4.99 19.58 18.86
CA ASN A 137 4.61 20.23 17.60
C ASN A 137 3.85 19.26 16.68
N GLU A 138 4.30 18.01 16.61
CA GLU A 138 3.61 16.95 15.87
C GLU A 138 2.24 16.60 16.49
N GLU A 139 2.14 16.50 17.82
CA GLU A 139 0.88 16.21 18.51
C GLU A 139 -0.16 17.33 18.27
N ALA A 140 0.27 18.60 18.32
CA ALA A 140 -0.60 19.73 18.02
C ALA A 140 -1.10 19.72 16.56
N ALA A 141 -0.23 19.37 15.61
CA ALA A 141 -0.61 19.24 14.20
C ALA A 141 -1.64 18.11 13.99
N PHE A 142 -1.50 16.98 14.69
CA PHE A 142 -2.45 15.87 14.61
C PHE A 142 -3.83 16.22 15.21
N ASP A 143 -3.87 16.96 16.32
CA ASP A 143 -5.12 17.40 16.95
C ASP A 143 -5.92 18.35 16.04
N ASP A 144 -5.24 19.27 15.34
CA ASP A 144 -5.88 20.18 14.40
C ASP A 144 -6.45 19.45 13.17
N VAL A 145 -5.73 18.45 12.62
CA VAL A 145 -6.23 17.60 11.53
C VAL A 145 -7.47 16.81 11.96
N LEU A 146 -7.49 16.29 13.19
CA LEU A 146 -8.64 15.58 13.76
C LEU A 146 -9.86 16.52 13.95
N LYS A 147 -9.65 17.74 14.45
CA LYS A 147 -10.72 18.75 14.58
C LYS A 147 -11.33 19.15 13.24
N ILE A 148 -10.51 19.26 12.19
CA ILE A 148 -10.99 19.59 10.84
C ILE A 148 -11.83 18.44 10.28
N GLN A 149 -11.46 17.17 10.55
CA GLN A 149 -12.24 16.00 10.14
C GLN A 149 -13.54 15.84 10.93
N GLU A 150 -13.60 16.26 12.20
CA GLU A 150 -14.81 16.17 13.03
C GLU A 150 -15.85 17.26 12.70
N ASN A 151 -15.41 18.40 12.16
CA ASN A 151 -16.27 19.51 11.74
C ASN A 151 -16.72 19.45 10.27
N SER A 152 -16.40 18.38 9.53
CA SER A 152 -16.78 18.17 8.11
C SER A 152 -17.83 17.08 7.92
#